data_AF-X1VXB7-F1
#
_entry.id   AF-X1VXB7-F1
#
_cell.length_a   1.000
_cell.length_b   1.000
_cell.length_c   1.000
_cell.angle_alpha   90.00
_cell.angle_beta   90.00
_cell.angle_gamma   90.00
#
_symmetry.space_group_name_H-M   'P 1'
#
loop_
_entity.id
_entity.type
_entity.pdbx_description
1 polymer ?
#
loop_
_entity_poly.entity_id
_entity_poly.type
_entity_poly.pdbx_seq_one_letter_code
_entity_poly.pdbx_strand_id
1 'polypeptide(L)' 'MKHYDKIRKGFAKQANKFGEKGLTLSSEEYLKWMVGRLPLQADFRVLDVATGTGHLCRVIAPYVKEVVAIDNTP' A
#
# COMPACT_ATOMS: atom_id res chain seq x y z
N MET A 1 8.50 0.11 -22.96
CA MET A 1 7.08 0.51 -22.86
C MET A 1 6.11 -0.67 -22.75
N LYS A 2 6.00 -1.56 -23.76
CA LYS A 2 4.95 -2.61 -23.81
C LYS A 2 4.79 -3.51 -22.57
N HIS A 3 5.86 -3.74 -21.79
CA HIS A 3 5.80 -4.56 -20.58
C HIS A 3 5.07 -3.86 -19.43
N TYR A 4 5.41 -2.60 -19.13
CA TYR A 4 4.75 -1.82 -18.08
C TYR A 4 3.27 -1.58 -18.38
N ASP A 5 2.89 -1.43 -19.65
CA ASP A 5 1.49 -1.30 -20.03
C ASP A 5 0.69 -2.59 -19.78
N LYS A 6 1.31 -3.76 -19.96
CA LYS A 6 0.67 -5.05 -19.62
C LYS A 6 0.47 -5.17 -18.11
N ILE A 7 1.47 -4.78 -17.32
CA ILE A 7 1.38 -4.76 -15.85
C ILE A 7 0.24 -3.83 -15.41
N ARG A 8 0.25 -2.57 -15.87
CA ARG A 8 -0.80 -1.58 -15.58
C ARG A 8 -2.19 -2.10 -15.93
N LYS A 9 -2.36 -2.67 -17.12
CA LYS A 9 -3.64 -3.27 -17.54
C LYS A 9 -4.06 -4.45 -16.66
N GLY A 10 -3.12 -5.25 -16.16
CA GLY A 10 -3.40 -6.36 -15.27
C GLY A 10 -3.94 -5.89 -13.91
N PHE A 11 -3.30 -4.89 -13.31
CA PHE A 11 -3.71 -4.33 -12.04
C PHE A 11 -4.99 -3.48 -12.17
N ALA A 12 -5.12 -2.65 -13.21
CA ALA A 12 -6.29 -1.81 -13.45
C ALA A 12 -7.61 -2.61 -13.55
N LYS A 13 -7.58 -3.82 -14.13
CA LYS A 13 -8.75 -4.72 -14.21
C LYS A 13 -9.31 -5.10 -12.84
N GLN A 14 -8.47 -5.07 -11.81
CA GLN A 14 -8.79 -5.58 -10.47
C GLN A 14 -8.81 -4.46 -9.43
N ALA A 15 -8.33 -3.25 -9.78
CA ALA A 15 -8.17 -2.09 -8.90
C ALA A 15 -9.39 -1.84 -7.99
N ASN A 16 -10.59 -1.83 -8.59
CA ASN A 16 -11.83 -1.56 -7.86
C ASN A 16 -12.13 -2.57 -6.73
N LYS A 17 -11.59 -3.79 -6.83
CA LYS A 17 -11.83 -4.87 -5.85
C LYS A 17 -10.77 -4.93 -4.76
N PHE A 18 -9.62 -4.27 -4.91
CA PHE A 18 -8.55 -4.32 -3.92
C PHE A 18 -8.90 -3.67 -2.57
N GLY A 19 -9.97 -2.87 -2.52
CA GLY A 19 -10.53 -2.32 -1.29
C GLY A 19 -11.60 -3.19 -0.62
N GLU A 20 -12.03 -4.28 -1.24
CA GLU A 20 -13.11 -5.13 -0.72
C GLU A 20 -12.65 -5.94 0.50
N LYS A 21 -13.57 -6.13 1.46
CA LYS A 21 -13.32 -6.94 2.65
C LYS A 21 -13.07 -8.40 2.27
N GLY A 22 -12.15 -9.06 2.98
CA GLY A 22 -11.84 -10.48 2.82
C GLY A 22 -10.56 -10.77 2.03
N LEU A 23 -9.94 -9.75 1.44
CA LEU A 23 -8.58 -9.86 0.92
C LEU A 23 -7.57 -9.73 2.07
N THR A 24 -6.47 -10.49 2.02
CA THR A 24 -5.40 -10.40 3.02
C THR A 24 -4.89 -8.97 3.23
N LEU A 25 -4.77 -8.20 2.14
CA LEU A 25 -4.33 -6.80 2.17
C LEU A 25 -5.35 -5.83 2.78
N SER A 26 -6.64 -6.21 2.83
CA SER A 26 -7.72 -5.45 3.47
C SER A 26 -7.95 -5.84 4.94
N SER A 27 -7.27 -6.88 5.42
CA SER A 27 -7.43 -7.37 6.78
C SER A 27 -6.75 -6.45 7.78
N GLU A 28 -7.54 -5.82 8.64
CA GLU A 28 -7.03 -4.98 9.72
C GLU A 28 -6.10 -5.72 10.68
N GLU A 29 -6.36 -7.00 10.93
CA GLU A 29 -5.53 -7.83 11.81
C GLU A 29 -4.13 -7.98 11.23
N TYR A 30 -4.03 -8.35 9.94
CA TYR A 30 -2.74 -8.49 9.28
C TYR A 30 -2.03 -7.14 9.14
N LEU A 31 -2.75 -6.05 8.87
CA LEU A 31 -2.16 -4.71 8.81
C LEU A 31 -1.58 -4.26 10.17
N LYS A 32 -2.32 -4.47 11.27
CA LYS A 32 -1.83 -4.18 12.62
C LYS A 32 -0.63 -5.05 12.99
N TRP A 33 -0.66 -6.34 12.64
CA TRP A 33 0.48 -7.23 12.86
C TRP A 33 1.72 -6.78 12.08
N MET A 34 1.58 -6.43 10.80
CA MET A 34 2.69 -5.95 9.97
C MET A 34 3.29 -4.67 10.55
N VAL A 35 2.45 -3.67 10.84
CA VAL A 35 2.90 -2.38 11.38
C VAL A 35 3.54 -2.54 12.77
N GLY A 36 3.01 -3.42 13.62
CA GLY A 36 3.59 -3.71 14.94
C GLY A 36 4.97 -4.38 14.91
N ARG A 37 5.44 -4.87 13.76
CA ARG A 37 6.79 -5.43 13.57
C ARG A 37 7.78 -4.43 13.00
N LEU A 38 7.31 -3.27 12.52
CA LEU A 38 8.17 -2.23 11.95
C LEU A 38 8.68 -1.31 13.06
N PRO A 39 9.97 -0.94 13.09
CA PRO A 39 10.53 -0.01 14.07
C PRO A 39 10.21 1.45 13.65
N LEU A 40 8.93 1.78 13.50
CA LEU A 40 8.49 3.11 13.07
C LEU A 40 8.81 4.16 14.13
N GLN A 41 9.28 5.32 13.67
CA GLN A 41 9.60 6.47 14.52
C GLN A 41 8.96 7.73 13.95
N ALA A 42 8.59 8.65 14.84
CA ALA A 42 7.83 9.86 14.49
C ALA A 42 8.59 10.81 13.55
N ASP A 43 9.91 10.72 13.47
CA ASP A 43 10.76 11.53 12.61
C ASP A 43 11.01 10.91 11.22
N PHE A 44 10.61 9.64 11.02
CA PHE A 44 10.84 8.93 9.75
C PHE A 44 10.01 9.51 8.60
N ARG A 45 10.57 9.45 7.39
CA ARG A 45 9.85 9.64 6.13
C ARG A 45 9.89 8.31 5.38
N VAL A 46 8.72 7.74 5.09
CA VAL A 46 8.57 6.41 4.53
C VAL A 46 8.23 6.49 3.05
N LEU A 47 8.84 5.63 2.22
CA LEU A 47 8.47 5.43 0.83
C LEU A 47 7.74 4.09 0.68
N ASP A 48 6.47 4.11 0.29
CA ASP A 48 5.68 2.93 -0.04
C ASP A 48 5.65 2.76 -1.57
N VAL A 49 6.32 1.71 -2.07
CA VAL A 49 6.51 1.45 -3.50
C VAL A 49 5.50 0.40 -3.96
N ALA A 50 4.79 0.70 -5.05
CA ALA A 50 3.66 -0.10 -5.55
C ALA A 50 2.52 -0.18 -4.52
N THR A 51 2.14 0.99 -4.00
CA THR A 51 1.20 1.13 -2.88
C THR A 51 -0.22 0.62 -3.19
N GLY A 52 -0.60 0.54 -4.46
CA GLY A 52 -1.96 0.20 -4.89
C GLY A 52 -3.00 1.10 -4.22
N THR A 53 -3.93 0.50 -3.47
CA THR A 53 -4.97 1.23 -2.71
C THR A 53 -4.45 1.93 -1.45
N GLY A 54 -3.19 1.67 -1.07
CA GLY A 54 -2.54 2.31 0.07
C GLY A 54 -2.93 1.76 1.44
N HIS A 55 -3.32 0.48 1.53
CA HIS A 55 -3.72 -0.11 2.81
C HIS A 55 -2.60 -0.04 3.86
N LEU A 56 -1.37 -0.38 3.49
CA LEU A 56 -0.25 -0.37 4.42
C LEU A 56 0.21 1.05 4.75
N CYS A 57 0.41 1.93 3.76
CA CYS A 57 0.84 3.31 4.01
C CYS A 57 -0.13 4.09 4.90
N ARG A 58 -1.44 3.88 4.76
CA ARG A 58 -2.45 4.52 5.63
C ARG A 58 -2.33 4.10 7.09
N VAL A 59 -1.95 2.85 7.36
CA VAL A 59 -1.76 2.35 8.72
C VAL A 59 -0.39 2.77 9.28
N ILE A 60 0.63 2.96 8.43
CA ILE A 60 1.94 3.50 8.82
C ILE A 60 1.87 5.00 9.14
N ALA A 61 1.07 5.77 8.39
CA ALA A 61 1.05 7.23 8.45
C ALA A 61 0.92 7.86 9.86
N PRO A 62 0.13 7.30 10.80
CA PRO A 62 0.04 7.84 12.16
C PRO A 62 1.33 7.75 12.99
N TYR A 63 2.31 6.94 12.58
CA TYR A 63 3.52 6.65 13.37
C TYR A 63 4.77 7.39 12.89
N VAL A 64 4.70 8.06 11.74
CA VAL A 64 5.87 8.65 11.06
C VAL A 64 5.57 10.08 10.62
N LYS A 65 6.61 10.84 10.27
CA LYS A 65 6.46 12.25 9.84
C LYS A 65 5.72 12.38 8.52
N GLU A 66 5.99 11.47 7.60
CA GLU A 66 5.45 11.49 6.24
C GLU A 66 5.49 10.10 5.62
N VAL A 67 4.50 9.79 4.79
CA VAL A 67 4.55 8.66 3.87
C VAL A 67 4.38 9.17 2.44
N VAL A 68 5.35 8.88 1.59
CA VAL A 68 5.27 9.07 0.14
C VAL A 68 4.88 7.74 -0.47
N ALA A 69 3.70 7.69 -1.08
CA ALA A 69 3.16 6.47 -1.68
C ALA A 69 3.19 6.61 -3.21
N ILE A 70 3.83 5.66 -3.88
CA ILE A 70 3.94 5.66 -5.35
C ILE A 70 3.32 4.38 -5.92
N ASP A 71 2.55 4.52 -6.99
CA ASP A 71 2.09 3.41 -7.80
C ASP A 71 2.27 3.73 -9.28
N ASN A 72 2.40 2.67 -10.08
CA ASN A 72 2.54 2.80 -11.53
C ASN A 72 1.17 2.75 -12.25
N THR A 73 0.09 2.42 -11.53
CA THR A 73 -1.29 2.37 -12.01
C THR A 73 -1.97 3.69 -11.67
N PRO A 74 -2.41 4.49 -12.67
CA PRO A 74 -3.19 5.70 -12.45
C PRO A 74 -4.55 5.44 -11.81
#